data_AF-A0AA38LN73-F1
#
_entry.id   AF-A0AA38LN73-F1
#
_cell.length_a   1.000
_cell.length_b   1.000
_cell.length_c   1.000
_cell.angle_alpha   90.00
_cell.angle_beta   90.00
_cell.angle_gamma   90.00
#
_symmetry.space_group_name_H-M   'P 1'
#
loop_
_entity.id
_entity.type
_entity.pdbx_description
1 polymer ?
#
loop_
_entity_poly.entity_id
_entity_poly.type
_entity_poly.pdbx_seq_one_letter_code
_entity_poly.pdbx_strand_id
1 'polypeptide(L)' 'DAASLCKAILEKSYQGRVFMGCDDCPLSREKIMEHVRRSGKFKERFQGFT' A
#
# COMPACT_ATOMS: atom_id res chain seq x y z
N ASP A 1 -3.71 7.42 1.44
CA ASP A 1 -2.29 7.20 1.13
C ASP A 1 -1.42 7.82 2.23
N ALA A 2 -0.15 7.43 2.31
CA ALA A 2 0.74 7.89 3.37
C ALA A 2 0.98 9.42 3.34
N ALA A 3 1.01 10.04 2.15
CA ALA A 3 1.29 11.47 2.03
C ALA A 3 0.12 12.34 2.51
N SER A 4 -1.12 12.00 2.14
CA SER A 4 -2.32 12.69 2.63
C SER A 4 -2.46 12.58 4.15
N LEU A 5 -2.14 11.42 4.72
CA LEU A 5 -2.13 11.22 6.18
C LEU A 5 -1.08 12.10 6.86
N CYS A 6 0.14 12.15 6.32
CA CYS A 6 1.19 13.04 6.83
C CYS A 6 0.75 14.51 6.82
N LYS A 7 0.10 14.99 5.75
CA LYS A 7 -0.42 16.35 5.68
C LYS A 7 -1.44 16.63 6.80
N ALA A 8 -2.40 15.72 6.99
CA ALA A 8 -3.41 15.85 8.04
C ALA A 8 -2.81 15.83 9.46
N ILE A 9 -1.77 15.03 9.69
CA ILE A 9 -1.05 14.99 10.97
C ILE A 9 -0.28 16.30 11.18
N LEU A 10 0.42 16.82 10.18
CA LEU A 10 1.21 18.07 10.32
C LEU A 10 0.33 19.32 10.54
N GLU A 11 -0.86 19.34 9.95
CA GLU A 11 -1.86 20.40 10.18
C GLU A 11 -2.41 20.41 11.62
N LYS A 12 -2.26 19.31 12.35
CA LYS A 12 -2.66 19.19 13.76
C LYS A 12 -1.39 19.17 14.61
N SER A 13 -1.23 20.09 15.55
CA SER A 13 0.00 20.21 16.36
C SER A 13 0.18 19.08 17.40
N TYR A 14 0.10 17.82 16.98
CA TYR A 14 0.35 16.65 17.79
C TYR A 14 1.85 16.54 18.09
N GLN A 15 2.22 16.66 19.35
CA GLN A 15 3.61 16.53 19.82
C GLN A 15 3.79 15.19 20.55
N GLY A 16 4.98 14.59 20.41
CA GLY A 16 5.35 13.39 21.17
C GLY A 16 4.53 12.13 20.85
N ARG A 17 3.91 12.06 19.66
CA ARG A 17 3.09 10.91 19.24
C ARG A 17 3.71 10.21 18.04
N VAL A 18 3.60 8.88 18.02
CA VAL A 18 3.94 8.05 16.87
C VAL A 18 2.64 7.61 16.22
N PHE A 19 2.53 7.85 14.91
CA PHE A 19 1.37 7.45 14.11
C PHE A 19 1.80 6.36 13.14
N MET A 20 1.03 5.27 13.07
CA MET A 20 1.25 4.22 12.09
C MET A 20 0.49 4.59 10.82
N GLY A 21 1.22 4.89 9.76
CA GLY A 21 0.63 5.07 8.42
C GLY A 21 0.47 3.72 7.73
N CYS A 22 -0.72 3.15 7.79
CA CYS A 22 -1.09 1.97 7.02
C CYS A 22 -2.45 2.20 6.36
N ASP A 23 -2.65 1.60 5.19
CA ASP A 23 -3.89 1.63 4.42
C ASP A 23 -4.88 0.50 4.82
N ASP A 24 -4.60 -0.20 5.93
CA ASP A 24 -5.37 -1.33 6.47
C ASP A 24 -5.77 -2.39 5.43
N CYS A 25 -5.03 -2.45 4.32
CA CYS A 25 -5.29 -3.33 3.18
C CYS A 25 -4.15 -4.34 3.05
N PRO A 26 -4.09 -5.37 3.92
CA PRO A 26 -3.12 -6.43 3.75
C PRO A 26 -3.37 -7.14 2.42
N LEU A 27 -2.40 -7.07 1.50
CA LEU A 27 -2.46 -7.76 0.22
C LEU A 27 -1.55 -8.98 0.25
N SER A 28 -2.12 -10.14 -0.09
CA SER A 28 -1.30 -11.31 -0.38
C SER A 28 -0.46 -11.04 -1.62
N ARG A 29 0.69 -11.70 -1.71
CA ARG A 29 1.58 -11.58 -2.86
C ARG A 29 0.87 -11.97 -4.17
N GLU A 30 -0.03 -12.95 -4.11
CA GLU A 30 -0.87 -13.36 -5.25
C GLU A 30 -1.82 -12.23 -5.71
N LYS A 31 -2.47 -11.54 -4.76
CA LYS A 31 -3.32 -10.38 -5.08
C LYS A 31 -2.52 -9.25 -5.72
N ILE A 32 -1.30 -9.00 -5.24
CA ILE A 32 -0.39 -8.01 -5.85
C ILE A 32 -0.11 -8.40 -7.31
N MET A 33 0.25 -9.66 -7.56
CA MET A 33 0.53 -10.13 -8.91
C MET A 33 -0.70 -10.09 -9.82
N GLU A 34 -1.88 -10.36 -9.29
CA GLU A 34 -3.14 -10.20 -10.02
C GLU A 34 -3.42 -8.75 -10.39
N HIS A 35 -3.15 -7.78 -9.48
CA HIS A 35 -3.25 -6.35 -9.80
C HIS A 35 -2.27 -5.93 -10.89
N VAL A 36 -1.03 -6.41 -10.86
CA VAL A 36 -0.01 -6.15 -11.88
C VAL A 36 -0.41 -6.73 -13.24
N ARG A 37 -0.96 -7.96 -13.25
CA ARG A 37 -1.49 -8.59 -14.46
C ARG A 37 -2.65 -7.79 -15.05
N ARG A 38 -3.60 -7.39 -14.19
CA ARG A 38 -4.75 -6.55 -14.59
C ARG A 38 -4.35 -5.19 -15.12
N SER A 39 -3.22 -4.63 -14.67
CA SER A 39 -2.72 -3.36 -15.17
C SER A 39 -2.12 -3.45 -16.57
N GLY A 40 -2.04 -4.64 -17.17
CA GLY A 40 -1.48 -4.87 -18.51
C GLY A 40 0.04 -4.67 -18.60
N LYS A 41 0.71 -4.33 -17.50
CA LYS A 41 2.17 -4.17 -17.43
C LYS A 41 2.89 -5.51 -17.49
N PHE A 42 2.20 -6.58 -17.10
CA PHE A 42 2.69 -7.94 -17.16
C PHE A 42 1.62 -8.83 -17.76
N LYS A 43 1.98 -9.60 -18.80
CA LYS A 43 1.02 -10.43 -19.55
C LYS A 43 0.90 -11.85 -19.01
N GLU A 44 1.94 -12.35 -18.33
CA GLU A 44 1.94 -13.71 -17.83
C GLU A 44 1.17 -13.84 -16.52
N ARG A 45 0.61 -15.02 -16.29
CA ARG A 45 -0.04 -15.35 -15.03
C ARG A 45 1.03 -15.78 -14.03
N PHE A 46 0.94 -15.23 -12.83
CA PHE A 46 1.83 -15.61 -11.74
C PHE A 46 1.68 -17.11 -11.41
N GLN A 47 2.81 -17.84 -11.39
CA GLN A 47 2.84 -19.29 -11.21
C GLN A 47 3.26 -19.74 -9.80
N GLY A 48 3.86 -18.86 -9.00
CA GLY A 48 4.32 -19.18 -7.64
C GLY A 48 5.63 -18.50 -7.30
N PHE A 49 5.98 -18.50 -6.01
CA PHE A 49 7.32 -18.14 -5.54
C PHE A 49 8.06 -19.46 -5.35
N THR A 50 8.99 -19.75 -6.25
CA THR A 50 9.87 -20.92 -6.16
C THR A 50 10.89 -20.75 -5.04
#